data_AF-A0A183PCL6-F1
#
_entry.id   AF-A0A183PCL6-F1
#
_cell.length_a   1.000
_cell.length_b   1.000
_cell.length_c   1.000
_cell.angle_alpha   90.00
_cell.angle_beta   90.00
_cell.angle_gamma   90.00
#
_symmetry.space_group_name_H-M   'P 1'
#
loop_
_entity.id
_entity.type
_entity.pdbx_description
1 polymer ?
#
loop_
_entity_poly.entity_id
_entity_poly.type
_entity_poly.pdbx_seq_one_letter_code
_entity_poly.pdbx_strand_id
1 'polypeptide(L)'
;MVENTEDLKRSLTDSVNDLGYILSDRLRHVDGDFDFDMSVTATYDLDTRLMLMLDKSMMPESNLEDSIPVKNAWVKFAATASAYVYKNVGESVSKPLRKWLANAASAAILAGLLAEVPESCDSDERTTSDGETSVENIFTPDRVVENRQDGAWYYGRWTVDNFANSYEMMDVIDAEMTDACIRVMIAAVVNYFQENRFAPCGLLRDSYASAILRSDLMDRYGLTDERDKIEAMRITGYWVSKLYVFHMATKHRDLEHPIRPINNVGLVRPLKLGIKQCFEDLTARFIRTRIAHQIASRMVRSVCIVFFEDLNELIELRKLYRRISSDPFHYHTDCEYLTNSSRPSFSDKMSSIFGRLVTYLSVFEPNSELFDYPQLKMNGRTREQHYVDYSKNWKKILETIYTELYMPSGSPLLDVLRSRCKISAKIPQNEKLLRECWNEYGVDSNILKYIFRYSLNR
;
A
#
# COMPACT_ATOMS: atom_id res chain seq x y z
N MET A 1 -6.06 47.26 -4.57
CA MET A 1 -4.70 47.02 -4.04
C MET A 1 -4.67 45.82 -3.06
N VAL A 2 -5.43 44.76 -3.34
CA VAL A 2 -5.56 43.55 -2.47
C VAL A 2 -5.17 42.27 -3.23
N GLU A 3 -5.32 42.24 -4.56
CA GLU A 3 -4.93 41.10 -5.42
C GLU A 3 -3.42 40.82 -5.42
N ASN A 4 -2.55 41.84 -5.43
CA ASN A 4 -1.09 41.64 -5.42
C ASN A 4 -0.55 41.00 -4.13
N THR A 5 -1.33 40.96 -3.05
CA THR A 5 -0.91 40.41 -1.75
C THR A 5 -1.21 38.93 -1.58
N GLU A 6 -2.21 38.40 -2.29
CA GLU A 6 -2.51 36.96 -2.28
C GLU A 6 -1.59 36.18 -3.23
N ASP A 7 -1.29 36.74 -4.39
CA ASP A 7 -0.32 36.14 -5.33
C ASP A 7 1.10 36.12 -4.74
N LEU A 8 1.48 37.16 -3.99
CA LEU A 8 2.73 37.17 -3.24
C LEU A 8 2.75 36.10 -2.13
N LYS A 9 1.62 35.89 -1.44
CA LYS A 9 1.50 34.86 -0.40
C LYS A 9 1.60 33.46 -0.99
N ARG A 10 0.93 33.18 -2.11
CA ARG A 10 1.04 31.89 -2.82
C ARG A 10 2.47 31.63 -3.29
N SER A 11 3.09 32.61 -3.97
CA SER A 11 4.47 32.51 -4.42
C SER A 11 5.47 32.31 -3.28
N LEU A 12 5.23 32.93 -2.11
CA LEU A 12 6.03 32.73 -0.91
C LEU A 12 5.81 31.34 -0.29
N THR A 13 4.57 30.83 -0.27
CA THR A 13 4.25 29.49 0.20
C THR A 13 4.90 28.42 -0.69
N ASP A 14 4.84 28.58 -2.01
CA ASP A 14 5.46 27.67 -2.97
C ASP A 14 6.98 27.67 -2.83
N SER A 15 7.59 28.85 -2.69
CA SER A 15 9.05 28.98 -2.44
C SER A 15 9.47 28.37 -1.09
N VAL A 16 8.65 28.51 -0.05
CA VAL A 16 8.92 27.90 1.27
C VAL A 16 8.78 26.38 1.20
N ASN A 17 7.83 25.86 0.43
CA ASN A 17 7.67 24.43 0.20
C ASN A 17 8.86 23.86 -0.60
N ASP A 18 9.31 24.54 -1.65
CA ASP A 18 10.46 24.14 -2.45
C ASP A 18 11.76 24.15 -1.64
N LEU A 19 11.97 25.19 -0.82
CA LEU A 19 13.12 25.27 0.10
C LEU A 19 13.03 24.19 1.19
N GLY A 20 11.83 23.90 1.70
CA GLY A 20 11.57 22.80 2.62
C GLY A 20 11.91 21.44 1.99
N TYR A 21 11.55 21.24 0.73
CA TYR A 21 11.87 20.03 -0.03
C TYR A 21 13.38 19.87 -0.24
N ILE A 22 14.07 20.92 -0.67
CA ILE A 22 15.54 20.92 -0.86
C ILE A 22 16.27 20.65 0.45
N LEU A 23 15.82 21.27 1.55
CA LEU A 23 16.42 21.07 2.86
C LEU A 23 16.15 19.65 3.38
N SER A 24 14.94 19.13 3.19
CA SER A 24 14.57 17.75 3.56
C SER A 24 15.39 16.72 2.77
N ASP A 25 15.54 16.92 1.46
CA ASP A 25 16.36 16.06 0.61
C ASP A 25 17.83 16.06 1.07
N ARG A 26 18.40 17.23 1.37
CA ARG A 26 19.78 17.33 1.90
C ARG A 26 19.93 16.73 3.31
N LEU A 27 18.93 16.90 4.18
CA LEU A 27 18.95 16.34 5.54
C LEU A 27 18.86 14.81 5.53
N ARG A 28 18.10 14.20 4.60
CA ARG A 28 18.09 12.74 4.39
C ARG A 28 19.46 12.15 4.09
N HIS A 29 20.37 12.93 3.52
CA HIS A 29 21.74 12.49 3.20
C HIS A 29 22.69 12.62 4.39
N VAL A 30 22.29 13.34 5.45
CA VAL A 30 23.11 13.63 6.64
C VAL A 30 22.61 12.86 7.86
N ASP A 31 21.30 12.69 7.99
CA ASP A 31 20.64 11.98 9.09
C ASP A 31 19.41 11.23 8.58
N GLY A 32 19.52 9.90 8.49
CA GLY A 32 18.47 9.02 7.97
C GLY A 32 17.26 8.86 8.91
N ASP A 33 17.25 9.53 10.06
CA ASP A 33 16.14 9.52 11.01
C ASP A 33 15.22 10.75 10.90
N PHE A 34 15.47 11.65 9.93
CA PHE A 34 14.51 12.67 9.50
C PHE A 34 13.31 12.05 8.75
N ASP A 35 12.45 11.35 9.50
CA ASP A 35 11.10 11.01 9.06
C ASP A 35 10.26 12.27 9.08
N PHE A 36 9.95 12.79 7.89
CA PHE A 36 8.72 13.54 7.75
C PHE A 36 7.58 12.52 7.77
N ASP A 37 6.68 12.64 8.76
CA ASP A 37 5.31 12.13 8.64
C ASP A 37 4.82 12.70 7.30
N MET A 38 4.69 11.84 6.27
CA MET A 38 4.08 12.25 5.01
C MET A 38 2.59 12.43 5.32
N SER A 39 2.25 13.56 5.93
CA SER A 39 0.98 14.23 5.67
C SER A 39 1.04 14.77 4.24
N VAL A 40 1.21 13.86 3.27
CA VAL A 40 0.60 14.07 1.98
C VAL A 40 -0.85 13.71 2.24
N THR A 41 -1.61 14.70 2.74
CA THR A 41 -2.99 14.80 2.29
C THR A 41 -2.92 14.59 0.80
N ALA A 42 -3.45 13.48 0.30
CA ALA A 42 -3.55 13.22 -1.12
C ALA A 42 -4.47 14.29 -1.71
N THR A 43 -3.92 15.48 -1.95
CA THR A 43 -4.51 16.44 -2.86
C THR A 43 -4.57 15.73 -4.21
N TYR A 44 -5.77 15.71 -4.78
CA TYR A 44 -6.08 15.11 -6.07
C TYR A 44 -5.24 15.78 -7.17
N ASP A 45 -3.99 15.37 -7.32
CA ASP A 45 -3.06 15.90 -8.32
C ASP A 45 -3.06 15.02 -9.58
N LEU A 46 -4.22 14.42 -9.87
CA LEU A 46 -4.46 13.77 -11.15
C LEU A 46 -5.05 14.83 -12.08
N ASP A 47 -4.42 15.01 -13.25
CA ASP A 47 -4.97 15.85 -14.31
C ASP A 47 -6.43 15.44 -14.58
N THR A 48 -7.34 16.42 -14.60
CA THR A 48 -8.77 16.20 -14.87
C THR A 48 -9.02 15.42 -16.17
N ARG A 49 -8.11 15.51 -17.15
CA ARG A 49 -8.14 14.74 -18.41
C ARG A 49 -7.97 13.23 -18.20
N LEU A 50 -7.36 12.82 -17.09
CA LEU A 50 -7.13 11.42 -16.72
C LEU A 50 -8.17 10.92 -15.71
N MET A 51 -9.09 11.75 -15.25
CA MET A 51 -10.20 11.31 -14.40
C MET A 51 -11.23 10.52 -15.22
N LEU A 52 -11.87 9.53 -14.59
CA LEU A 52 -12.94 8.77 -15.22
C LEU A 52 -14.24 9.58 -15.21
N MET A 53 -14.81 9.87 -16.38
CA MET A 53 -16.11 10.53 -16.50
C MET A 53 -17.22 9.51 -16.76
N LEU A 54 -18.27 9.56 -15.95
CA LEU A 54 -19.48 8.75 -16.08
C LEU A 54 -20.68 9.62 -16.44
N ASP A 55 -21.63 9.09 -17.21
CA ASP A 55 -22.89 9.79 -17.48
C ASP A 55 -24.01 9.25 -16.60
N LYS A 56 -24.44 10.05 -15.62
CA LYS A 56 -25.48 9.68 -14.68
C LYS A 56 -26.83 9.39 -15.35
N SER A 57 -27.13 10.05 -16.48
CA SER A 57 -28.39 9.85 -17.21
C SER A 57 -28.45 8.52 -17.97
N MET A 58 -27.29 7.97 -18.29
CA MET A 58 -27.13 6.69 -19.01
C MET A 58 -26.82 5.53 -18.05
N MET A 59 -26.63 5.80 -16.76
CA MET A 59 -26.27 4.81 -15.76
C MET A 59 -27.45 3.85 -15.50
N PRO A 60 -27.24 2.52 -15.60
CA PRO A 60 -28.28 1.56 -15.28
C PRO A 60 -28.68 1.63 -13.80
N GLU A 61 -29.95 1.37 -13.50
CA GLU A 61 -30.40 1.22 -12.11
C GLU A 61 -29.68 0.05 -11.42
N SER A 62 -29.31 0.25 -10.16
CA SER A 62 -28.67 -0.74 -9.29
C SER A 62 -29.67 -1.80 -8.82
N ASN A 63 -30.34 -2.48 -9.74
CA ASN A 63 -31.27 -3.55 -9.38
C ASN A 63 -30.48 -4.77 -8.90
N LEU A 64 -30.82 -5.25 -7.69
CA LEU A 64 -30.24 -6.43 -7.02
C LEU A 64 -30.49 -7.76 -7.76
N GLU A 65 -31.18 -7.73 -8.90
CA GLU A 65 -31.50 -8.90 -9.69
C GLU A 65 -30.39 -9.23 -10.70
N ASP A 66 -29.87 -10.46 -10.63
CA ASP A 66 -28.85 -11.00 -11.53
C ASP A 66 -29.41 -11.35 -12.93
N SER A 67 -30.26 -10.49 -13.48
CA SER A 67 -30.96 -10.71 -14.75
C SER A 67 -30.07 -10.37 -15.96
N ILE A 68 -30.28 -11.09 -17.07
CA ILE A 68 -29.59 -10.85 -18.34
C ILE A 68 -29.76 -9.39 -18.85
N PRO A 69 -30.96 -8.78 -18.77
CA PRO A 69 -31.14 -7.38 -19.17
C PRO A 69 -30.28 -6.37 -18.39
N VAL A 70 -30.16 -6.54 -17.07
CA VAL A 70 -29.34 -5.66 -16.21
C VAL A 70 -27.86 -5.79 -16.57
N LYS A 71 -27.37 -7.02 -16.75
CA LYS A 71 -25.98 -7.27 -17.20
C LYS A 71 -25.69 -6.58 -18.54
N ASN A 72 -26.60 -6.69 -19.50
CA ASN A 72 -26.44 -6.08 -20.81
C ASN A 72 -26.43 -4.55 -20.75
N ALA A 73 -27.23 -3.94 -19.86
CA ALA A 73 -27.22 -2.50 -19.65
C ALA A 73 -25.86 -2.01 -19.09
N TRP A 74 -25.32 -2.70 -18.08
CA TRP A 74 -23.99 -2.40 -17.53
C TRP A 74 -22.85 -2.61 -18.53
N VAL A 75 -22.93 -3.63 -19.39
CA VAL A 75 -21.95 -3.83 -20.46
C VAL A 75 -21.96 -2.68 -21.47
N LYS A 76 -23.15 -2.20 -21.86
CA LYS A 76 -23.25 -1.03 -22.75
C LYS A 76 -22.67 0.22 -22.10
N PHE A 77 -23.00 0.46 -20.84
CA PHE A 77 -22.47 1.59 -20.07
C PHE A 77 -20.94 1.56 -19.96
N ALA A 78 -20.39 0.39 -19.62
CA ALA A 78 -18.94 0.17 -19.53
C ALA A 78 -18.22 0.34 -20.88
N ALA A 79 -18.81 -0.13 -21.97
CA ALA A 79 -18.28 0.06 -23.32
C ALA A 79 -18.24 1.54 -23.72
N THR A 80 -19.30 2.30 -23.43
CA THR A 80 -19.35 3.75 -23.70
C THR A 80 -18.30 4.51 -22.87
N ALA A 81 -18.13 4.17 -21.59
CA ALA A 81 -17.07 4.75 -20.76
C ALA A 81 -15.67 4.46 -21.33
N SER A 82 -15.45 3.24 -21.83
CA SER A 82 -14.19 2.85 -22.48
C SER A 82 -13.93 3.67 -23.75
N ALA A 83 -14.97 3.89 -24.56
CA ALA A 83 -14.89 4.69 -25.79
C ALA A 83 -14.63 6.17 -25.50
N TYR A 84 -15.20 6.71 -24.43
CA TYR A 84 -14.92 8.06 -23.94
C TYR A 84 -13.44 8.18 -23.52
N VAL A 85 -12.95 7.27 -22.67
CA VAL A 85 -11.55 7.27 -22.20
C VAL A 85 -10.58 7.16 -23.38
N TYR A 86 -10.83 6.25 -24.32
CA TYR A 86 -9.97 6.06 -25.48
C TYR A 86 -9.85 7.32 -26.35
N LYS A 87 -10.92 8.10 -26.49
CA LYS A 87 -10.91 9.33 -27.29
C LYS A 87 -10.25 10.51 -26.57
N ASN A 88 -10.57 10.72 -25.30
CA ASN A 88 -10.20 11.96 -24.59
C ASN A 88 -8.80 11.93 -23.97
N VAL A 89 -8.24 10.74 -23.74
CA VAL A 89 -6.83 10.61 -23.28
C VAL A 89 -5.83 10.70 -24.46
N GLY A 90 -6.35 10.82 -25.69
CA GLY A 90 -5.74 10.59 -27.01
C GLY A 90 -4.30 11.03 -27.29
N GLU A 91 -3.82 12.13 -26.70
CA GLU A 91 -2.55 12.78 -27.06
C GLU A 91 -1.56 12.93 -25.90
N SER A 92 -2.01 12.77 -24.65
CA SER A 92 -1.16 12.95 -23.46
C SER A 92 -0.41 11.67 -23.06
N VAL A 93 -0.76 10.52 -23.64
CA VAL A 93 -0.22 9.21 -23.28
C VAL A 93 0.09 8.35 -24.51
N SER A 94 0.87 7.30 -24.32
CA SER A 94 1.19 6.34 -25.37
C SER A 94 -0.05 5.57 -25.86
N LYS A 95 -0.02 5.08 -27.11
CA LYS A 95 -1.12 4.27 -27.66
C LYS A 95 -1.39 2.99 -26.84
N PRO A 96 -0.37 2.23 -26.36
CA PRO A 96 -0.59 1.10 -25.45
C PRO A 96 -1.27 1.51 -24.14
N LEU A 97 -0.81 2.60 -23.50
CA LEU A 97 -1.40 3.10 -22.25
C LEU A 97 -2.86 3.52 -22.46
N ARG A 98 -3.15 4.20 -23.57
CA ARG A 98 -4.52 4.58 -23.94
C ARG A 98 -5.45 3.38 -24.10
N LYS A 99 -4.98 2.30 -24.75
CA LYS A 99 -5.74 1.05 -24.86
C LYS A 99 -5.96 0.40 -23.49
N TRP A 100 -4.94 0.39 -22.64
CA TRP A 100 -5.04 -0.13 -21.28
C TRP A 100 -6.09 0.63 -20.47
N LEU A 101 -6.05 1.96 -20.47
CA LEU A 101 -6.99 2.81 -19.74
C LEU A 101 -8.44 2.62 -20.20
N ALA A 102 -8.66 2.44 -21.49
CA ALA A 102 -9.99 2.15 -22.03
C ALA A 102 -10.54 0.81 -21.47
N ASN A 103 -9.75 -0.25 -21.48
CA ASN A 103 -10.16 -1.55 -20.90
C ASN A 103 -10.27 -1.51 -19.37
N ALA A 104 -9.43 -0.72 -18.70
CA ALA A 104 -9.51 -0.53 -17.26
C ALA A 104 -10.80 0.18 -16.84
N ALA A 105 -11.31 1.14 -17.64
CA ALA A 105 -12.56 1.82 -17.37
C ALA A 105 -13.76 0.85 -17.40
N SER A 106 -13.85 0.00 -18.42
CA SER A 106 -14.89 -1.05 -18.44
C SER A 106 -14.71 -2.06 -17.32
N ALA A 107 -13.48 -2.48 -17.03
CA ALA A 107 -13.20 -3.41 -15.94
C ALA A 107 -13.60 -2.86 -14.56
N ALA A 108 -13.34 -1.57 -14.29
CA ALA A 108 -13.72 -0.92 -13.03
C ALA A 108 -15.23 -0.94 -12.83
N ILE A 109 -16.00 -0.60 -13.87
CA ILE A 109 -17.47 -0.61 -13.83
C ILE A 109 -18.02 -2.04 -13.73
N LEU A 110 -17.52 -2.98 -14.54
CA LEU A 110 -18.03 -4.35 -14.60
C LEU A 110 -17.64 -5.21 -13.39
N ALA A 111 -16.65 -4.77 -12.62
CA ALA A 111 -16.29 -5.37 -11.33
C ALA A 111 -16.87 -4.60 -10.14
N GLY A 112 -17.59 -3.50 -10.36
CA GLY A 112 -18.19 -2.69 -9.30
C GLY A 112 -17.15 -2.07 -8.37
N LEU A 113 -16.00 -1.67 -8.92
CA LEU A 113 -14.87 -1.10 -8.16
C LEU A 113 -15.03 0.40 -7.88
N LEU A 114 -16.09 1.03 -8.36
CA LEU A 114 -16.41 2.42 -8.09
C LEU A 114 -17.44 2.49 -6.95
N ALA A 115 -17.36 3.53 -6.14
CA ALA A 115 -18.32 3.69 -5.05
C ALA A 115 -18.51 5.16 -4.68
N GLU A 116 -19.68 5.42 -4.12
CA GLU A 116 -20.04 6.68 -3.51
C GLU A 116 -20.17 6.52 -2.00
N VAL A 117 -19.93 7.60 -1.29
CA VAL A 117 -20.09 7.71 0.14
C VAL A 117 -21.50 8.26 0.44
N PRO A 118 -22.29 7.63 1.33
CA PRO A 118 -23.61 8.12 1.68
C PRO A 118 -23.55 9.51 2.31
N GLU A 119 -24.60 10.31 2.07
CA GLU A 119 -24.81 11.57 2.78
C GLU A 119 -24.86 11.32 4.29
N SER A 120 -24.11 12.12 5.04
CA SER A 120 -24.39 12.28 6.46
C SER A 120 -25.74 12.98 6.59
N CYS A 121 -26.69 12.39 7.32
CA CYS A 121 -28.02 12.97 7.57
C CYS A 121 -28.01 14.27 8.43
N ASP A 122 -26.88 14.98 8.51
CA ASP A 122 -26.69 16.14 9.39
C ASP A 122 -26.89 17.50 8.68
N SER A 123 -27.43 17.53 7.46
CA SER A 123 -27.79 18.79 6.79
C SER A 123 -29.29 18.86 6.51
N ASP A 124 -30.03 19.37 7.50
CA ASP A 124 -31.38 19.94 7.34
C ASP A 124 -31.34 21.26 6.54
N GLU A 125 -30.78 21.25 5.33
CA GLU A 125 -30.95 22.36 4.38
C GLU A 125 -31.40 21.82 3.02
N ARG A 126 -32.69 21.51 2.94
CA ARG A 126 -33.42 21.44 1.66
C ARG A 126 -33.33 22.80 0.98
N THR A 127 -32.40 22.97 0.05
CA THR A 127 -32.48 24.05 -0.94
C THR A 127 -33.32 23.56 -2.11
N THR A 128 -34.60 23.89 -2.07
CA THR A 128 -35.46 23.94 -3.24
C THR A 128 -34.90 25.00 -4.20
N SER A 129 -34.45 24.59 -5.37
CA SER A 129 -34.12 25.49 -6.47
C SER A 129 -35.03 25.17 -7.65
N ASP A 130 -36.09 25.96 -7.78
CA ASP A 130 -36.98 25.99 -8.93
C ASP A 130 -36.23 26.22 -10.24
N GLY A 131 -36.77 25.66 -11.32
CA GLY A 131 -36.13 25.59 -12.62
C GLY A 131 -36.04 26.94 -13.34
N GLU A 132 -34.88 27.19 -13.94
CA GLU A 132 -34.73 28.02 -15.12
C GLU A 132 -33.58 27.45 -15.98
N THR A 133 -33.94 26.92 -17.15
CA THR A 133 -33.01 26.45 -18.19
C THR A 133 -32.21 27.63 -18.73
N SER A 134 -30.94 27.72 -18.36
CA SER A 134 -29.95 28.59 -19.02
C SER A 134 -28.99 27.73 -19.86
N VAL A 135 -28.60 28.28 -21.00
CA VAL A 135 -27.87 27.61 -22.10
C VAL A 135 -26.54 27.04 -21.61
N GLU A 136 -26.38 25.71 -21.71
CA GLU A 136 -25.24 24.93 -21.19
C GLU A 136 -23.95 25.13 -21.99
N ASN A 137 -22.86 25.40 -21.28
CA ASN A 137 -21.50 25.41 -21.82
C ASN A 137 -20.89 24.01 -21.66
N ILE A 138 -20.54 23.36 -22.78
CA ILE A 138 -20.09 21.95 -22.89
C ILE A 138 -18.74 21.68 -22.17
N PHE A 139 -18.03 22.74 -21.77
CA PHE A 139 -16.67 22.66 -21.23
C PHE A 139 -16.55 22.84 -19.72
N THR A 140 -17.65 23.00 -18.99
CA THR A 140 -17.62 23.15 -17.52
C THR A 140 -18.22 21.93 -16.84
N PRO A 141 -17.50 21.28 -15.89
CA PRO A 141 -18.11 20.30 -15.00
C PRO A 141 -19.29 20.94 -14.27
N ASP A 142 -20.35 20.15 -14.03
CA ASP A 142 -21.54 20.62 -13.32
C ASP A 142 -21.16 21.26 -11.98
N ARG A 143 -21.66 22.47 -11.74
CA ARG A 143 -21.16 23.42 -10.73
C ARG A 143 -21.53 23.10 -9.28
N VAL A 144 -21.91 21.87 -8.98
CA VAL A 144 -22.14 21.38 -7.61
C VAL A 144 -21.55 19.98 -7.51
N VAL A 145 -20.25 19.89 -7.25
CA VAL A 145 -19.61 18.62 -6.88
C VAL A 145 -19.99 18.36 -5.42
N GLU A 146 -21.13 17.72 -5.21
CA GLU A 146 -21.29 16.94 -3.99
C GLU A 146 -20.18 15.88 -4.03
N ASN A 147 -19.13 16.04 -3.21
CA ASN A 147 -17.98 15.12 -3.10
C ASN A 147 -18.43 13.77 -2.51
N ARG A 148 -19.29 13.05 -3.23
CA ARG A 148 -19.77 11.72 -2.85
C ARG A 148 -18.83 10.63 -3.39
N GLN A 149 -18.05 10.89 -4.43
CA GLN A 149 -17.22 9.90 -5.09
C GLN A 149 -16.04 9.47 -4.21
N ASP A 150 -15.88 8.16 -3.98
CA ASP A 150 -14.61 7.59 -3.52
C ASP A 150 -13.79 7.19 -4.75
N GLY A 151 -12.86 8.07 -5.12
CA GLY A 151 -11.98 7.93 -6.28
C GLY A 151 -11.96 9.20 -7.14
N ALA A 152 -11.01 9.27 -8.06
CA ALA A 152 -10.84 10.36 -9.01
C ALA A 152 -11.73 10.15 -10.26
N TRP A 153 -13.03 10.28 -10.07
CA TRP A 153 -14.04 10.17 -11.12
C TRP A 153 -15.18 11.15 -10.87
N TYR A 154 -15.93 11.52 -11.92
CA TYR A 154 -16.98 12.52 -11.83
C TYR A 154 -18.13 12.23 -12.81
N TYR A 155 -19.28 12.87 -12.57
CA TYR A 155 -20.40 12.83 -13.50
C TYR A 155 -20.32 13.94 -14.54
N GLY A 156 -20.58 13.61 -15.79
CA GLY A 156 -20.70 14.53 -16.92
C GLY A 156 -21.66 13.99 -17.98
N ARG A 157 -21.66 14.57 -19.18
CA ARG A 157 -22.52 14.11 -20.28
C ARG A 157 -21.72 13.49 -21.43
N TRP A 158 -22.14 12.30 -21.85
CA TRP A 158 -21.62 11.67 -23.07
C TRP A 158 -22.35 12.22 -24.29
N THR A 159 -21.58 12.55 -25.33
CA THR A 159 -22.09 13.00 -26.62
C THR A 159 -21.42 12.21 -27.73
N VAL A 160 -22.06 12.12 -28.89
CA VAL A 160 -21.50 11.42 -30.07
C VAL A 160 -20.13 12.01 -30.46
N ASP A 161 -19.91 13.29 -30.17
CA ASP A 161 -18.67 13.99 -30.47
C ASP A 161 -17.55 13.67 -29.46
N ASN A 162 -17.86 13.18 -28.25
CA ASN A 162 -16.88 13.00 -27.19
C ASN A 162 -16.49 11.55 -26.87
N PHE A 163 -17.06 10.54 -27.52
CA PHE A 163 -16.57 9.15 -27.44
C PHE A 163 -16.14 8.59 -28.81
N ALA A 164 -15.27 7.58 -28.80
CA ALA A 164 -14.80 6.90 -30.00
C ALA A 164 -15.92 6.06 -30.63
N ASN A 165 -15.95 5.97 -31.95
CA ASN A 165 -16.96 5.16 -32.63
C ASN A 165 -16.63 3.65 -32.58
N SER A 166 -17.58 2.82 -32.99
CA SER A 166 -17.44 1.36 -32.92
C SER A 166 -16.25 0.81 -33.74
N TYR A 167 -15.93 1.41 -34.88
CA TYR A 167 -14.79 0.99 -35.71
C TYR A 167 -13.46 1.28 -35.00
N GLU A 168 -13.34 2.44 -34.33
CA GLU A 168 -12.14 2.79 -33.56
C GLU A 168 -11.92 1.87 -32.37
N MET A 169 -13.00 1.33 -31.79
CA MET A 169 -12.95 0.50 -30.58
C MET A 169 -12.79 -1.01 -30.85
N MET A 170 -12.97 -1.47 -32.10
CA MET A 170 -12.88 -2.91 -32.44
C MET A 170 -11.53 -3.54 -32.09
N ASP A 171 -10.43 -2.81 -32.27
CA ASP A 171 -9.07 -3.27 -31.94
C ASP A 171 -8.59 -2.78 -30.55
N VAL A 172 -9.49 -2.21 -29.76
CA VAL A 172 -9.18 -1.62 -28.45
C VAL A 172 -9.79 -2.45 -27.33
N ILE A 173 -11.07 -2.79 -27.43
CA ILE A 173 -11.76 -3.56 -26.39
C ILE A 173 -11.30 -5.01 -26.45
N ASP A 174 -10.72 -5.48 -25.37
CA ASP A 174 -10.27 -6.85 -25.20
C ASP A 174 -10.79 -7.40 -23.86
N ALA A 175 -11.75 -8.32 -23.96
CA ALA A 175 -12.36 -8.92 -22.79
C ALA A 175 -11.36 -9.72 -21.93
N GLU A 176 -10.30 -10.27 -22.54
CA GLU A 176 -9.27 -11.03 -21.84
C GLU A 176 -8.43 -10.14 -20.90
N MET A 177 -8.33 -8.84 -21.20
CA MET A 177 -7.66 -7.84 -20.34
C MET A 177 -8.36 -7.61 -19.00
N THR A 178 -9.64 -7.94 -18.87
CA THR A 178 -10.47 -7.56 -17.70
C THR A 178 -9.83 -8.00 -16.37
N ASP A 179 -9.38 -9.26 -16.26
CA ASP A 179 -8.77 -9.79 -15.03
C ASP A 179 -7.43 -9.10 -14.74
N ALA A 180 -6.65 -8.79 -15.79
CA ALA A 180 -5.38 -8.09 -15.67
C ALA A 180 -5.57 -6.65 -15.16
N CYS A 181 -6.52 -5.92 -15.74
CA CYS A 181 -6.88 -4.57 -15.29
C CYS A 181 -7.34 -4.57 -13.83
N ILE A 182 -8.21 -5.51 -13.43
CA ILE A 182 -8.66 -5.65 -12.04
C ILE A 182 -7.49 -5.91 -11.10
N ARG A 183 -6.58 -6.84 -11.45
CA ARG A 183 -5.41 -7.13 -10.60
C ARG A 183 -4.53 -5.90 -10.39
N VAL A 184 -4.28 -5.12 -11.45
CA VAL A 184 -3.48 -3.89 -11.37
C VAL A 184 -4.18 -2.83 -10.50
N MET A 185 -5.49 -2.64 -10.68
CA MET A 185 -6.30 -1.73 -9.87
C MET A 185 -6.28 -2.10 -8.38
N ILE A 186 -6.48 -3.39 -8.05
CA ILE A 186 -6.39 -3.87 -6.67
C ILE A 186 -4.98 -3.71 -6.12
N ALA A 187 -3.95 -4.03 -6.91
CA ALA A 187 -2.57 -3.86 -6.50
C ALA A 187 -2.24 -2.40 -6.17
N ALA A 188 -2.79 -1.44 -6.92
CA ALA A 188 -2.64 -0.03 -6.64
C ALA A 188 -3.22 0.36 -5.26
N VAL A 189 -4.41 -0.14 -4.92
CA VAL A 189 -5.04 0.11 -3.60
C VAL A 189 -4.28 -0.59 -2.46
N VAL A 190 -3.74 -1.79 -2.71
CA VAL A 190 -2.82 -2.47 -1.77
C VAL A 190 -1.56 -1.63 -1.56
N ASN A 191 -0.99 -1.07 -2.62
CA ASN A 191 0.17 -0.20 -2.49
C ASN A 191 -0.17 1.09 -1.75
N TYR A 192 -1.38 1.63 -1.92
CA TYR A 192 -1.83 2.76 -1.13
C TYR A 192 -1.89 2.41 0.36
N PHE A 193 -2.39 1.22 0.70
CA PHE A 193 -2.37 0.74 2.08
C PHE A 193 -0.92 0.59 2.64
N GLN A 194 0.03 0.13 1.83
CA GLN A 194 1.39 -0.21 2.27
C GLN A 194 2.43 0.93 2.14
N GLU A 195 2.26 1.88 1.22
CA GLU A 195 3.20 2.99 0.93
C GLU A 195 2.51 4.37 0.89
N ASN A 196 1.19 4.45 1.10
CA ASN A 196 0.38 5.66 0.96
C ASN A 196 0.45 6.28 -0.46
N ARG A 197 0.60 5.41 -1.49
CA ARG A 197 0.69 5.78 -2.91
C ARG A 197 0.07 4.70 -3.80
N PHE A 198 -0.54 5.06 -4.93
CA PHE A 198 -1.13 4.08 -5.85
C PHE A 198 -0.14 3.33 -6.74
N ALA A 199 1.12 3.77 -6.80
CA ALA A 199 2.18 3.05 -7.51
C ALA A 199 3.42 2.92 -6.62
N PRO A 200 4.14 1.79 -6.68
CA PRO A 200 5.36 1.57 -5.91
C PRO A 200 6.42 2.65 -6.18
N CYS A 201 7.07 3.13 -5.13
CA CYS A 201 8.22 4.04 -5.27
C CYS A 201 9.57 3.37 -4.92
N GLY A 202 9.57 2.04 -4.82
CA GLY A 202 10.76 1.23 -4.53
C GLY A 202 11.10 1.12 -3.04
N LEU A 203 10.22 1.60 -2.15
CA LEU A 203 10.34 1.43 -0.70
C LEU A 203 10.17 -0.03 -0.30
N LEU A 204 9.21 -0.73 -0.91
CA LEU A 204 8.93 -2.15 -0.67
C LEU A 204 9.09 -2.94 -1.96
N ARG A 205 10.29 -3.49 -2.16
CA ARG A 205 10.61 -4.27 -3.35
C ARG A 205 9.83 -5.59 -3.41
N ASP A 206 9.46 -6.13 -2.26
CA ASP A 206 8.70 -7.38 -2.11
C ASP A 206 7.17 -7.18 -2.21
N SER A 207 6.69 -5.95 -2.43
CA SER A 207 5.26 -5.66 -2.38
C SER A 207 4.48 -6.32 -3.53
N TYR A 208 3.20 -6.59 -3.29
CA TYR A 208 2.31 -7.16 -4.30
C TYR A 208 2.24 -6.29 -5.57
N ALA A 209 2.21 -4.97 -5.41
CA ALA A 209 2.23 -4.03 -6.53
C ALA A 209 3.55 -4.05 -7.30
N SER A 210 4.68 -4.11 -6.60
CA SER A 210 6.00 -4.29 -7.22
C SER A 210 6.10 -5.61 -7.98
N ALA A 211 5.48 -6.69 -7.47
CA ALA A 211 5.43 -7.98 -8.15
C ALA A 211 4.55 -7.93 -9.42
N ILE A 212 3.42 -7.22 -9.39
CA ILE A 212 2.54 -7.05 -10.55
C ILE A 212 3.24 -6.26 -11.66
N LEU A 213 3.93 -5.16 -11.34
CA LEU A 213 4.67 -4.37 -12.33
C LEU A 213 5.82 -5.17 -12.99
N ARG A 214 6.51 -6.00 -12.21
CA ARG A 214 7.59 -6.89 -12.71
C ARG A 214 7.08 -8.10 -13.51
N SER A 215 5.79 -8.38 -13.48
CA SER A 215 5.21 -9.55 -14.15
C SER A 215 4.94 -9.29 -15.65
N ASP A 216 4.77 -10.38 -16.40
CA ASP A 216 4.40 -10.34 -17.83
C ASP A 216 2.93 -9.95 -18.08
N LEU A 217 2.18 -9.61 -17.04
CA LEU A 217 0.74 -9.41 -17.09
C LEU A 217 0.35 -8.27 -18.04
N MET A 218 1.08 -7.15 -17.97
CA MET A 218 0.82 -5.97 -18.79
C MET A 218 1.50 -6.08 -20.18
N ASP A 219 2.65 -6.78 -20.22
CA ASP A 219 3.41 -7.03 -21.46
C ASP A 219 2.61 -7.82 -22.48
N ARG A 220 1.83 -8.82 -22.02
CA ARG A 220 0.94 -9.63 -22.87
C ARG A 220 -0.07 -8.81 -23.68
N TYR A 221 -0.40 -7.61 -23.21
CA TYR A 221 -1.34 -6.70 -23.87
C TYR A 221 -0.64 -5.48 -24.50
N GLY A 222 0.69 -5.55 -24.68
CA GLY A 222 1.49 -4.56 -25.39
C GLY A 222 1.93 -3.36 -24.55
N LEU A 223 1.67 -3.33 -23.25
CA LEU A 223 2.13 -2.27 -22.33
C LEU A 223 3.49 -2.63 -21.75
N THR A 224 4.53 -2.56 -22.58
CA THR A 224 5.89 -3.01 -22.23
C THR A 224 6.78 -1.93 -21.61
N ASP A 225 6.46 -0.66 -21.81
CA ASP A 225 7.23 0.45 -21.24
C ASP A 225 6.98 0.55 -19.72
N GLU A 226 8.04 0.56 -18.92
CA GLU A 226 7.94 0.58 -17.46
C GLU A 226 7.28 1.85 -16.92
N ARG A 227 7.46 3.01 -17.57
CA ARG A 227 6.81 4.25 -17.15
C ARG A 227 5.31 4.16 -17.43
N ASP A 228 4.93 3.63 -18.58
CA ASP A 228 3.52 3.40 -18.92
C ASP A 228 2.85 2.40 -17.96
N LYS A 229 3.56 1.34 -17.53
CA LYS A 229 3.03 0.40 -16.53
C LYS A 229 2.76 1.07 -15.18
N ILE A 230 3.73 1.85 -14.69
CA ILE A 230 3.60 2.63 -13.45
C ILE A 230 2.45 3.63 -13.57
N GLU A 231 2.35 4.31 -14.70
CA GLU A 231 1.32 5.32 -14.96
C GLU A 231 -0.07 4.71 -15.06
N ALA A 232 -0.23 3.57 -15.75
CA ALA A 232 -1.46 2.79 -15.78
C ALA A 232 -1.92 2.40 -14.37
N MET A 233 -1.01 1.86 -13.55
CA MET A 233 -1.32 1.49 -12.17
C MET A 233 -1.74 2.71 -11.34
N ARG A 234 -1.02 3.83 -11.48
CA ARG A 234 -1.31 5.09 -10.80
C ARG A 234 -2.70 5.62 -11.16
N ILE A 235 -2.97 5.85 -12.45
CA ILE A 235 -4.24 6.43 -12.94
C ILE A 235 -5.42 5.55 -12.52
N THR A 236 -5.34 4.25 -12.82
CA THR A 236 -6.46 3.33 -12.54
C THR A 236 -6.65 3.09 -11.04
N GLY A 237 -5.57 3.16 -10.25
CA GLY A 237 -5.64 3.16 -8.79
C GLY A 237 -6.40 4.36 -8.22
N TYR A 238 -6.23 5.54 -8.81
CA TYR A 238 -7.00 6.74 -8.42
C TYR A 238 -8.49 6.61 -8.72
N TRP A 239 -8.89 5.93 -9.81
CA TRP A 239 -10.31 5.77 -10.16
C TRP A 239 -11.08 4.92 -9.16
N VAL A 240 -10.43 3.90 -8.59
CA VAL A 240 -11.08 2.86 -7.80
C VAL A 240 -11.37 3.30 -6.38
N SER A 241 -12.51 2.87 -5.86
CA SER A 241 -12.90 3.07 -4.47
C SER A 241 -11.99 2.28 -3.52
N LYS A 242 -11.25 3.02 -2.69
CA LYS A 242 -10.43 2.44 -1.62
C LYS A 242 -11.32 1.73 -0.59
N LEU A 243 -12.43 2.38 -0.21
CA LEU A 243 -13.38 1.87 0.77
C LEU A 243 -13.98 0.53 0.30
N TYR A 244 -14.33 0.40 -0.98
CA TYR A 244 -14.88 -0.84 -1.53
C TYR A 244 -13.86 -1.98 -1.49
N VAL A 245 -12.63 -1.73 -1.93
CA VAL A 245 -11.56 -2.75 -1.92
C VAL A 245 -11.25 -3.21 -0.50
N PHE A 246 -11.16 -2.28 0.44
CA PHE A 246 -10.96 -2.60 1.85
C PHE A 246 -12.14 -3.39 2.42
N HIS A 247 -13.37 -2.99 2.11
CA HIS A 247 -14.58 -3.69 2.56
C HIS A 247 -14.61 -5.13 2.05
N MET A 248 -14.24 -5.36 0.79
CA MET A 248 -14.10 -6.71 0.25
C MET A 248 -13.05 -7.53 1.00
N ALA A 249 -11.90 -6.92 1.36
CA ALA A 249 -10.82 -7.60 2.05
C ALA A 249 -11.13 -7.95 3.51
N THR A 250 -12.02 -7.19 4.14
CA THR A 250 -12.33 -7.31 5.57
C THR A 250 -13.77 -7.69 5.88
N LYS A 251 -14.56 -8.08 4.87
CA LYS A 251 -15.96 -8.53 5.02
C LYS A 251 -16.18 -9.60 6.11
N HIS A 252 -15.16 -10.39 6.41
CA HIS A 252 -15.19 -11.47 7.41
C HIS A 252 -14.28 -11.20 8.63
N ARG A 253 -13.81 -9.96 8.81
CA ARG A 253 -13.02 -9.55 9.97
C ARG A 253 -13.93 -8.76 10.91
N ASP A 254 -13.89 -9.11 12.19
CA ASP A 254 -14.55 -8.34 13.25
C ASP A 254 -13.62 -7.18 13.64
N LEU A 255 -13.67 -6.09 12.87
CA LEU A 255 -12.90 -4.87 13.12
C LEU A 255 -13.57 -4.05 14.23
N GLU A 256 -12.76 -3.53 15.16
CA GLU A 256 -13.24 -2.61 16.20
C GLU A 256 -13.72 -1.28 15.58
N HIS A 257 -12.95 -0.75 14.62
CA HIS A 257 -13.32 0.43 13.85
C HIS A 257 -13.66 0.02 12.39
N PRO A 258 -14.95 -0.20 12.08
CA PRO A 258 -15.35 -0.63 10.75
C PRO A 258 -15.09 0.47 9.70
N ILE A 259 -14.86 0.04 8.46
CA ILE A 259 -14.73 0.93 7.31
C ILE A 259 -16.07 1.65 7.09
N ARG A 260 -15.99 2.93 6.71
CA ARG A 260 -17.13 3.77 6.36
C ARG A 260 -18.03 3.07 5.31
N PRO A 261 -19.36 3.12 5.45
CA PRO A 261 -20.26 2.55 4.46
C PRO A 261 -20.17 3.27 3.11
N ILE A 262 -20.52 2.55 2.05
CA ILE A 262 -20.50 3.00 0.66
C ILE A 262 -21.71 2.48 -0.12
N ASN A 263 -22.04 3.20 -1.19
CA ASN A 263 -22.96 2.79 -2.25
C ASN A 263 -22.13 2.37 -3.46
N ASN A 264 -22.23 1.12 -3.88
CA ASN A 264 -21.46 0.61 -5.03
C ASN A 264 -22.00 1.19 -6.35
N VAL A 265 -21.09 1.58 -7.24
CA VAL A 265 -21.36 1.95 -8.62
C VAL A 265 -20.75 0.89 -9.55
N GLY A 266 -21.62 0.12 -10.20
CA GLY A 266 -21.22 -0.89 -11.18
C GLY A 266 -21.84 -2.26 -10.94
N LEU A 267 -21.37 -3.23 -11.71
CA LEU A 267 -21.83 -4.61 -11.61
C LEU A 267 -21.01 -5.33 -10.52
N VAL A 268 -21.64 -5.62 -9.38
CA VAL A 268 -21.01 -6.33 -8.27
C VAL A 268 -20.69 -7.77 -8.67
N ARG A 269 -19.42 -8.06 -8.97
CA ARG A 269 -18.95 -9.41 -9.28
C ARG A 269 -17.99 -9.92 -8.21
N PRO A 270 -18.12 -11.18 -7.76
CA PRO A 270 -17.12 -11.77 -6.88
C PRO A 270 -15.78 -11.85 -7.59
N LEU A 271 -14.76 -11.26 -7.00
CA LEU A 271 -13.39 -11.34 -7.50
C LEU A 271 -12.84 -12.75 -7.31
N LYS A 272 -12.13 -13.27 -8.32
CA LYS A 272 -11.41 -14.55 -8.21
C LYS A 272 -10.13 -14.45 -7.38
N LEU A 273 -9.72 -13.24 -7.01
CA LEU A 273 -8.48 -12.95 -6.30
C LEU A 273 -8.68 -13.01 -4.78
N GLY A 274 -7.82 -13.76 -4.09
CA GLY A 274 -7.77 -13.80 -2.62
C GLY A 274 -7.15 -12.53 -2.02
N ILE A 275 -7.86 -11.41 -2.08
CA ILE A 275 -7.33 -10.10 -1.67
C ILE A 275 -7.06 -9.99 -0.16
N LYS A 276 -7.68 -10.84 0.67
CA LYS A 276 -7.57 -10.79 2.14
C LYS A 276 -6.11 -10.80 2.61
N GLN A 277 -5.28 -11.64 2.00
CA GLN A 277 -3.87 -11.82 2.37
C GLN A 277 -3.03 -10.57 2.09
N CYS A 278 -3.40 -9.77 1.08
CA CYS A 278 -2.71 -8.52 0.75
C CYS A 278 -2.85 -7.45 1.84
N PHE A 279 -3.84 -7.59 2.74
CA PHE A 279 -4.15 -6.67 3.83
C PHE A 279 -3.93 -7.30 5.22
N GLU A 280 -3.11 -8.34 5.32
CA GLU A 280 -2.67 -8.90 6.61
C GLU A 280 -1.41 -8.21 7.15
N ASP A 281 -0.72 -7.41 6.32
CA ASP A 281 0.46 -6.64 6.72
C ASP A 281 0.11 -5.27 7.33
N LEU A 282 1.12 -4.52 7.78
CA LEU A 282 0.93 -3.20 8.36
C LEU A 282 0.73 -2.10 7.31
N THR A 283 0.08 -1.02 7.75
CA THR A 283 -0.11 0.19 6.96
C THR A 283 1.19 0.95 6.73
N ALA A 284 1.20 1.83 5.72
CA ALA A 284 2.35 2.66 5.34
C ALA A 284 2.98 3.45 6.50
N ARG A 285 2.16 3.84 7.47
CA ARG A 285 2.59 4.58 8.66
C ARG A 285 3.56 3.78 9.53
N PHE A 286 3.53 2.46 9.46
CA PHE A 286 4.26 1.55 10.35
C PHE A 286 5.38 0.78 9.64
N ILE A 287 6.04 1.41 8.67
CA ILE A 287 7.09 0.80 7.86
C ILE A 287 8.27 0.30 8.72
N ARG A 288 8.68 1.04 9.76
CA ARG A 288 9.81 0.65 10.63
C ARG A 288 9.42 -0.54 11.48
N THR A 289 8.23 -0.51 12.09
CA THR A 289 7.66 -1.64 12.82
C THR A 289 7.52 -2.88 11.93
N ARG A 290 7.07 -2.72 10.68
CA ARG A 290 6.98 -3.81 9.71
C ARG A 290 8.34 -4.44 9.42
N ILE A 291 9.34 -3.62 9.07
CA ILE A 291 10.69 -4.10 8.77
C ILE A 291 11.27 -4.82 9.98
N ALA A 292 11.17 -4.22 11.17
CA ALA A 292 11.64 -4.81 12.42
C ALA A 292 10.99 -6.19 12.64
N HIS A 293 9.67 -6.29 12.49
CA HIS A 293 8.92 -7.52 12.66
C HIS A 293 9.30 -8.59 11.62
N GLN A 294 9.52 -8.21 10.36
CA GLN A 294 9.96 -9.15 9.32
C GLN A 294 11.35 -9.73 9.65
N ILE A 295 12.30 -8.90 10.09
CA ILE A 295 13.63 -9.36 10.51
C ILE A 295 13.52 -10.24 11.76
N ALA A 296 12.77 -9.77 12.77
CA ALA A 296 12.54 -10.50 14.01
C ALA A 296 11.92 -11.88 13.76
N SER A 297 10.95 -11.97 12.85
CA SER A 297 10.30 -13.24 12.49
C SER A 297 11.26 -14.28 11.93
N ARG A 298 12.32 -13.85 11.23
CA ARG A 298 13.39 -14.72 10.73
C ARG A 298 14.35 -15.10 11.87
N MET A 299 14.80 -14.11 12.64
CA MET A 299 15.72 -14.32 13.76
C MET A 299 15.16 -15.25 14.85
N VAL A 300 13.89 -15.08 15.23
CA VAL A 300 13.21 -15.89 16.27
C VAL A 300 13.10 -17.37 15.87
N ARG A 301 13.14 -17.66 14.57
CA ARG A 301 13.15 -19.02 14.00
C ARG A 301 14.56 -19.57 13.77
N SER A 302 15.60 -18.83 14.13
CA SER A 302 17.00 -19.21 13.96
C SER A 302 17.65 -19.61 15.28
N VAL A 303 18.82 -20.27 15.21
CA VAL A 303 19.61 -20.63 16.40
C VAL A 303 20.08 -19.41 17.21
N CYS A 304 20.10 -18.22 16.60
CA CYS A 304 20.58 -16.97 17.20
C CYS A 304 19.69 -16.49 18.35
N ILE A 305 18.39 -16.81 18.33
CA ILE A 305 17.42 -16.32 19.31
C ILE A 305 17.78 -16.69 20.75
N VAL A 306 18.45 -17.83 20.95
CA VAL A 306 18.90 -18.30 22.26
C VAL A 306 19.90 -17.34 22.91
N PHE A 307 20.64 -16.59 22.11
CA PHE A 307 21.68 -15.66 22.55
C PHE A 307 21.24 -14.20 22.51
N PHE A 308 19.98 -13.93 22.16
CA PHE A 308 19.43 -12.58 22.09
C PHE A 308 19.01 -12.10 23.48
N GLU A 309 19.49 -10.92 23.89
CA GLU A 309 19.29 -10.42 25.26
C GLU A 309 17.92 -9.76 25.45
N ASP A 310 17.39 -9.11 24.42
CA ASP A 310 16.22 -8.22 24.47
C ASP A 310 14.92 -8.96 24.04
N LEU A 311 14.68 -10.15 24.62
CA LEU A 311 13.52 -10.99 24.27
C LEU A 311 12.17 -10.31 24.59
N ASN A 312 12.11 -9.46 25.63
CA ASN A 312 10.89 -8.72 25.96
C ASN A 312 10.50 -7.77 24.83
N GLU A 313 11.48 -7.10 24.24
CA GLU A 313 11.32 -6.12 23.18
C GLU A 313 10.83 -6.79 21.89
N LEU A 314 11.25 -8.04 21.62
CA LEU A 314 10.69 -8.85 20.53
C LEU A 314 9.22 -9.21 20.77
N ILE A 315 8.85 -9.53 22.01
CA ILE A 315 7.46 -9.82 22.40
C ILE A 315 6.60 -8.56 22.24
N GLU A 316 7.06 -7.42 22.74
CA GLU A 316 6.35 -6.15 22.61
C GLU A 316 6.23 -5.70 21.14
N LEU A 317 7.27 -5.90 20.33
CA LEU A 317 7.21 -5.69 18.88
C LEU A 317 6.11 -6.54 18.23
N ARG A 318 5.99 -7.81 18.62
CA ARG A 318 4.95 -8.70 18.07
C ARG A 318 3.55 -8.33 18.53
N LYS A 319 3.37 -7.93 19.79
CA LYS A 319 2.10 -7.43 20.32
C LYS A 319 1.67 -6.16 19.60
N LEU A 320 2.60 -5.22 19.36
CA LEU A 320 2.34 -4.01 18.59
C LEU A 320 1.92 -4.34 17.15
N TYR A 321 2.67 -5.22 16.47
CA TYR A 321 2.32 -5.67 15.12
C TYR A 321 0.91 -6.25 15.08
N ARG A 322 0.58 -7.16 16.00
CA ARG A 322 -0.75 -7.79 16.08
C ARG A 322 -1.86 -6.76 16.28
N ARG A 323 -1.67 -5.84 17.24
CA ARG A 323 -2.62 -4.76 17.54
C ARG A 323 -2.93 -3.90 16.32
N ILE A 324 -1.92 -3.57 15.52
CA ILE A 324 -2.12 -2.78 14.31
C ILE A 324 -2.81 -3.64 13.23
N SER A 325 -2.32 -4.86 13.01
CA SER A 325 -2.86 -5.76 11.98
C SER A 325 -4.31 -6.21 12.24
N SER A 326 -4.77 -6.20 13.50
CA SER A 326 -6.15 -6.54 13.85
C SER A 326 -7.14 -5.44 13.50
N ASP A 327 -6.68 -4.18 13.44
CA ASP A 327 -7.53 -3.04 13.07
C ASP A 327 -6.77 -2.02 12.22
N PRO A 328 -6.32 -2.42 11.02
CA PRO A 328 -5.29 -1.67 10.30
C PRO A 328 -5.76 -0.31 9.81
N PHE A 329 -7.05 -0.16 9.49
CA PHE A 329 -7.58 1.11 8.95
C PHE A 329 -7.65 2.21 10.01
N HIS A 330 -7.89 1.84 11.27
CA HIS A 330 -7.80 2.79 12.38
C HIS A 330 -6.37 3.35 12.54
N TYR A 331 -5.35 2.56 12.21
CA TYR A 331 -3.94 2.98 12.26
C TYR A 331 -3.41 3.53 10.92
N HIS A 332 -4.23 3.62 9.88
CA HIS A 332 -3.85 4.20 8.59
C HIS A 332 -3.67 5.73 8.69
N THR A 333 -2.92 6.33 7.77
CA THR A 333 -2.73 7.80 7.72
C THR A 333 -4.07 8.53 7.51
N ASP A 334 -4.92 7.97 6.65
CA ASP A 334 -6.24 8.49 6.31
C ASP A 334 -7.37 7.87 7.15
N CYS A 335 -7.12 7.50 8.41
CA CYS A 335 -8.10 6.80 9.25
C CYS A 335 -9.44 7.54 9.38
N GLU A 336 -9.43 8.87 9.51
CA GLU A 336 -10.66 9.68 9.67
C GLU A 336 -11.56 9.54 8.44
N TYR A 337 -10.96 9.55 7.25
CA TYR A 337 -11.67 9.29 6.00
C TYR A 337 -12.16 7.83 5.91
N LEU A 338 -11.33 6.86 6.31
CA LEU A 338 -11.60 5.44 6.12
C LEU A 338 -12.62 4.85 7.09
N THR A 339 -12.66 5.32 8.34
CA THR A 339 -13.45 4.70 9.43
C THR A 339 -14.35 5.69 10.16
N ASN A 340 -14.31 6.99 9.83
CA ASN A 340 -14.91 8.08 10.61
C ASN A 340 -14.42 8.14 12.07
N SER A 341 -13.32 7.46 12.40
CA SER A 341 -12.72 7.49 13.74
C SER A 341 -11.58 8.52 13.79
N SER A 342 -11.42 9.18 14.93
CA SER A 342 -10.31 10.10 15.13
C SER A 342 -8.95 9.39 15.05
N ARG A 343 -7.94 10.11 14.57
CA ARG A 343 -6.61 9.56 14.37
C ARG A 343 -5.95 9.18 15.70
N PRO A 344 -5.39 7.97 15.83
CA PRO A 344 -4.62 7.63 17.00
C PRO A 344 -3.34 8.46 17.06
N SER A 345 -2.98 8.90 18.26
CA SER A 345 -1.74 9.66 18.57
C SER A 345 -0.46 8.82 18.46
N PHE A 346 -0.56 7.59 17.97
CA PHE A 346 0.51 6.61 17.95
C PHE A 346 1.48 6.83 16.80
N SER A 347 2.76 7.06 17.06
CA SER A 347 3.80 7.18 16.02
C SER A 347 4.58 5.88 15.84
N ASP A 348 5.08 5.64 14.63
CA ASP A 348 5.98 4.52 14.32
C ASP A 348 7.38 4.81 14.88
N LYS A 349 7.52 4.59 16.18
CA LYS A 349 8.79 4.78 16.88
C LYS A 349 9.75 3.68 16.46
N MET A 350 11.01 4.05 16.26
CA MET A 350 12.07 3.08 16.02
C MET A 350 12.11 2.09 17.19
N SER A 351 12.03 0.79 16.88
CA SER A 351 12.14 -0.25 17.90
C SER A 351 13.50 -0.15 18.58
N SER A 352 13.54 -0.33 19.90
CA SER A 352 14.78 -0.30 20.70
C SER A 352 15.75 -1.43 20.37
N ILE A 353 15.35 -2.37 19.50
CA ILE A 353 16.15 -3.51 19.04
C ILE A 353 16.50 -3.46 17.54
N PHE A 354 16.23 -2.33 16.87
CA PHE A 354 16.36 -2.24 15.43
C PHE A 354 17.81 -2.46 14.94
N GLY A 355 18.81 -1.85 15.57
CA GLY A 355 20.21 -2.06 15.25
C GLY A 355 20.67 -3.51 15.42
N ARG A 356 20.23 -4.19 16.48
CA ARG A 356 20.52 -5.62 16.69
C ARG A 356 19.85 -6.51 15.64
N LEU A 357 18.62 -6.19 15.23
CA LEU A 357 17.91 -6.89 14.15
C LEU A 357 18.61 -6.71 12.81
N VAL A 358 18.95 -5.48 12.42
CA VAL A 358 19.67 -5.22 11.15
C VAL A 358 21.04 -5.91 11.16
N THR A 359 21.72 -5.99 12.30
CA THR A 359 22.98 -6.75 12.45
C THR A 359 22.78 -8.25 12.19
N TYR A 360 21.66 -8.85 12.64
CA TYR A 360 21.34 -10.23 12.30
C TYR A 360 21.17 -10.41 10.79
N LEU A 361 20.40 -9.53 10.17
CA LEU A 361 20.13 -9.58 8.73
C LEU A 361 21.41 -9.44 7.90
N SER A 362 22.33 -8.55 8.30
CA SER A 362 23.60 -8.33 7.58
C SER A 362 24.56 -9.51 7.62
N VAL A 363 24.49 -10.36 8.66
CA VAL A 363 25.34 -11.55 8.79
C VAL A 363 24.70 -12.76 8.10
N PHE A 364 23.41 -13.00 8.35
CA PHE A 364 22.75 -14.25 7.93
C PHE A 364 22.08 -14.16 6.56
N GLU A 365 21.59 -12.99 6.15
CA GLU A 365 20.83 -12.82 4.92
C GLU A 365 21.22 -11.56 4.13
N PRO A 366 22.53 -11.34 3.85
CA PRO A 366 23.01 -10.14 3.18
C PRO A 366 22.55 -9.99 1.72
N ASN A 367 21.96 -11.04 1.14
CA ASN A 367 21.46 -11.03 -0.23
C ASN A 367 19.92 -11.07 -0.29
N SER A 368 19.23 -10.89 0.83
CA SER A 368 17.76 -10.90 0.85
C SER A 368 17.18 -9.58 0.31
N GLU A 369 16.01 -9.64 -0.34
CA GLU A 369 15.29 -8.43 -0.78
C GLU A 369 15.03 -7.47 0.40
N LEU A 370 14.80 -8.01 1.60
CA LEU A 370 14.63 -7.24 2.84
C LEU A 370 15.88 -6.45 3.21
N PHE A 371 17.08 -7.00 2.98
CA PHE A 371 18.33 -6.32 3.24
C PHE A 371 18.60 -5.18 2.24
N ASP A 372 17.96 -5.24 1.07
CA ASP A 372 18.05 -4.22 0.02
C ASP A 372 17.17 -3.00 0.24
N TYR A 373 16.42 -2.97 1.33
CA TYR A 373 15.50 -1.88 1.64
C TYR A 373 16.24 -0.56 1.82
N PRO A 374 15.81 0.52 1.13
CA PRO A 374 16.44 1.84 1.26
C PRO A 374 16.52 2.31 2.72
N GLN A 375 15.53 1.96 3.54
CA GLN A 375 15.43 2.30 4.96
C GLN A 375 16.58 1.71 5.80
N LEU A 376 17.24 0.66 5.32
CA LEU A 376 18.36 0.00 6.00
C LEU A 376 19.73 0.49 5.51
N LYS A 377 19.77 1.34 4.48
CA LYS A 377 20.99 1.77 3.81
C LYS A 377 21.20 3.29 3.88
N MET A 378 22.45 3.71 4.00
CA MET A 378 22.91 5.09 3.85
C MET A 378 24.12 5.07 2.90
N ASN A 379 24.06 5.81 1.79
CA ASN A 379 25.10 5.80 0.74
C ASN A 379 25.48 4.38 0.24
N GLY A 380 24.48 3.50 0.11
CA GLY A 380 24.66 2.12 -0.33
C GLY A 380 25.27 1.17 0.71
N ARG A 381 25.60 1.66 1.91
CA ARG A 381 26.09 0.86 3.04
C ARG A 381 25.02 0.69 4.09
N THR A 382 25.02 -0.43 4.79
CA THR A 382 24.07 -0.62 5.89
C THR A 382 24.40 0.29 7.06
N ARG A 383 23.34 0.83 7.68
CA ARG A 383 23.44 1.80 8.77
C ARG A 383 23.31 1.16 10.15
N GLU A 384 23.55 -0.15 10.29
CA GLU A 384 23.32 -0.85 11.55
C GLU A 384 24.12 -0.25 12.71
N GLN A 385 25.32 0.28 12.43
CA GLN A 385 26.21 0.91 13.41
C GLN A 385 25.74 2.28 13.89
N HIS A 386 24.79 2.89 13.20
CA HIS A 386 24.25 4.22 13.55
C HIS A 386 23.08 4.12 14.54
N TYR A 387 22.51 2.93 14.72
CA TYR A 387 21.45 2.73 15.70
C TYR A 387 22.00 2.62 17.12
N VAL A 388 21.29 3.22 18.08
CA VAL A 388 21.69 3.30 19.48
C VAL A 388 21.90 1.92 20.12
N ASP A 389 21.14 0.93 19.70
CA ASP A 389 21.17 -0.43 20.23
C ASP A 389 22.19 -1.36 19.55
N TYR A 390 22.96 -0.84 18.58
CA TYR A 390 24.04 -1.59 17.95
C TYR A 390 25.05 -2.12 18.97
N SER A 391 25.38 -3.41 18.84
CA SER A 391 26.34 -4.06 19.73
C SER A 391 27.42 -4.78 18.92
N LYS A 392 28.66 -4.30 19.04
CA LYS A 392 29.85 -5.00 18.48
C LYS A 392 29.97 -6.43 19.00
N ASN A 393 29.56 -6.67 20.24
CA ASN A 393 29.56 -8.00 20.83
C ASN A 393 28.48 -8.89 20.20
N TRP A 394 27.28 -8.35 19.97
CA TRP A 394 26.20 -9.07 19.27
C TRP A 394 26.62 -9.47 17.85
N LYS A 395 27.23 -8.54 17.10
CA LYS A 395 27.81 -8.84 15.79
C LYS A 395 28.82 -9.99 15.84
N LYS A 396 29.74 -9.96 16.81
CA LYS A 396 30.73 -11.03 17.02
C LYS A 396 30.08 -12.38 17.33
N ILE A 397 29.04 -12.40 18.16
CA ILE A 397 28.25 -13.60 18.46
C ILE A 397 27.64 -14.16 17.17
N LEU A 398 26.97 -13.33 16.38
CA LEU A 398 26.35 -13.73 15.12
C LEU A 398 27.36 -14.29 14.11
N GLU A 399 28.50 -13.62 13.92
CA GLU A 399 29.58 -14.09 13.04
C GLU A 399 30.17 -15.42 13.52
N THR A 400 30.29 -15.62 14.83
CA THR A 400 30.76 -16.88 15.42
C THR A 400 29.74 -17.99 15.19
N ILE A 401 28.44 -17.75 15.41
CA ILE A 401 27.37 -18.71 15.12
C ILE A 401 27.36 -19.07 13.64
N TYR A 402 27.42 -18.07 12.75
CA TYR A 402 27.47 -18.29 11.31
C TYR A 402 28.65 -19.19 10.94
N THR A 403 29.85 -18.89 11.43
CA THR A 403 31.05 -19.69 11.17
C THR A 403 30.88 -21.13 11.65
N GLU A 404 30.38 -21.36 12.86
CA GLU A 404 30.20 -22.72 13.39
C GLU A 404 29.06 -23.50 12.70
N LEU A 405 28.07 -22.83 12.10
CA LEU A 405 27.03 -23.48 11.30
C LEU A 405 27.56 -24.01 9.96
N TYR A 406 28.44 -23.24 9.29
CA TYR A 406 28.95 -23.58 7.96
C TYR A 406 30.31 -24.29 7.98
N MET A 407 31.11 -24.06 9.03
CA MET A 407 32.44 -24.64 9.25
C MET A 407 32.58 -25.08 10.72
N PRO A 408 31.90 -26.17 11.13
CA PRO A 408 31.85 -26.57 12.53
C PRO A 408 33.24 -26.99 13.04
N SER A 409 33.65 -26.43 14.17
CA SER A 409 34.89 -26.79 14.86
C SER A 409 34.84 -28.15 15.56
N GLY A 410 33.64 -28.77 15.63
CA GLY A 410 33.37 -29.99 16.39
C GLY A 410 33.15 -29.76 17.89
N SER A 411 33.34 -28.54 18.40
CA SER A 411 33.03 -28.17 19.77
C SER A 411 31.57 -27.71 19.91
N PRO A 412 30.93 -27.87 21.09
CA PRO A 412 29.61 -27.30 21.34
C PRO A 412 29.57 -25.79 21.11
N LEU A 413 28.52 -25.31 20.42
CA LEU A 413 28.38 -23.89 20.06
C LEU A 413 28.47 -22.97 21.29
N LEU A 414 27.85 -23.37 22.40
CA LEU A 414 27.90 -22.63 23.65
C LEU A 414 29.34 -22.44 24.18
N ASP A 415 30.20 -23.45 24.03
CA ASP A 415 31.58 -23.40 24.51
C ASP A 415 32.46 -22.54 23.59
N VAL A 416 32.24 -22.63 22.28
CA VAL A 416 32.88 -21.72 21.31
C VAL A 416 32.48 -20.28 21.59
N LEU A 417 31.21 -20.01 21.87
CA LEU A 417 30.73 -18.68 22.21
C LEU A 417 31.29 -18.18 23.55
N ARG A 418 31.40 -19.04 24.57
CA ARG A 418 32.01 -18.67 25.87
C ARG A 418 33.48 -18.31 25.73
N SER A 419 34.21 -19.00 24.86
CA SER A 419 35.64 -18.76 24.65
C SER A 419 35.91 -17.53 23.78
N ARG A 420 35.08 -17.27 22.76
CA ARG A 420 35.33 -16.21 21.76
C ARG A 420 34.54 -14.93 22.01
N CYS A 421 33.40 -14.99 22.70
CA CYS A 421 32.47 -13.88 22.86
C CYS A 421 32.18 -13.58 24.33
N LYS A 422 31.75 -12.34 24.62
CA LYS A 422 31.26 -12.00 25.96
C LYS A 422 29.79 -12.41 26.03
N ILE A 423 29.54 -13.65 26.44
CA ILE A 423 28.18 -14.15 26.63
C ILE A 423 27.87 -14.27 28.12
N SER A 424 26.67 -13.88 28.53
CA SER A 424 26.24 -13.98 29.93
C SER A 424 26.25 -15.44 30.40
N ALA A 425 26.77 -15.69 31.61
CA ALA A 425 26.76 -17.02 32.20
C ALA A 425 25.35 -17.61 32.39
N LYS A 426 24.30 -16.76 32.35
CA LYS A 426 22.89 -17.10 32.59
C LYS A 426 22.05 -17.36 31.32
N ILE A 427 22.66 -17.42 30.14
CA ILE A 427 21.94 -17.61 28.86
C ILE A 427 21.01 -18.86 28.80
N PRO A 428 21.19 -19.93 29.61
CA PRO A 428 20.18 -20.99 29.68
C PRO A 428 18.94 -20.69 30.54
N GLN A 429 18.89 -19.61 31.33
CA GLN A 429 17.90 -19.47 32.41
C GLN A 429 16.61 -18.71 32.07
N ASN A 430 16.51 -18.06 30.91
CA ASN A 430 15.25 -17.40 30.51
C ASN A 430 14.39 -18.25 29.57
N GLU A 431 14.39 -19.58 29.76
CA GLU A 431 13.57 -20.51 28.97
C GLU A 431 12.09 -20.11 28.95
N LYS A 432 11.58 -19.54 30.06
CA LYS A 432 10.20 -19.07 30.14
C LYS A 432 9.94 -17.95 29.12
N LEU A 433 10.78 -16.92 29.12
CA LEU A 433 10.63 -15.78 28.21
C LEU A 433 10.90 -16.17 26.76
N LEU A 434 11.85 -17.08 26.53
CA LEU A 434 12.12 -17.63 25.20
C LEU A 434 10.92 -18.41 24.66
N ARG A 435 10.28 -19.25 25.50
CA ARG A 435 9.03 -19.94 25.15
C ARG A 435 7.89 -18.96 24.89
N GLU A 436 7.76 -17.91 25.70
CA GLU A 436 6.77 -16.85 25.47
C GLU A 436 7.00 -16.17 24.12
N CYS A 437 8.25 -15.79 23.81
CA CYS A 437 8.62 -15.23 22.52
C CYS A 437 8.24 -16.18 21.37
N TRP A 438 8.60 -17.46 21.45
CA TRP A 438 8.23 -18.44 20.42
C TRP A 438 6.73 -18.62 20.25
N ASN A 439 5.96 -18.60 21.34
CA ASN A 439 4.49 -18.66 21.29
C ASN A 439 3.92 -17.42 20.59
N GLU A 440 4.44 -16.23 20.90
CA GLU A 440 4.03 -14.98 20.28
C GLU A 440 4.35 -14.92 18.77
N TYR A 441 5.46 -15.51 18.35
CA TYR A 441 5.83 -15.59 16.94
C TYR A 441 5.25 -16.82 16.21
N GLY A 442 4.57 -17.72 16.93
CA GLY A 442 4.00 -18.95 16.37
C GLY A 442 5.07 -19.87 15.78
N VAL A 443 6.17 -20.08 16.50
CA VAL A 443 7.27 -20.96 16.06
C VAL A 443 6.86 -22.42 16.24
N ASP A 444 6.96 -23.20 15.17
CA ASP A 444 6.57 -24.60 15.17
C ASP A 444 7.55 -25.50 15.93
N SER A 445 7.02 -26.64 16.40
CA SER A 445 7.78 -27.58 17.23
C SER A 445 9.03 -28.17 16.56
N ASN A 446 9.08 -28.19 15.23
CA ASN A 446 10.23 -28.72 14.49
C ASN A 446 11.39 -27.71 14.50
N ILE A 447 11.09 -26.44 14.26
CA ILE A 447 12.06 -25.34 14.41
C ILE A 447 12.59 -25.30 15.84
N LEU A 448 11.73 -25.44 16.85
CA LEU A 448 12.16 -25.48 18.25
C LEU A 448 13.17 -26.61 18.52
N LYS A 449 12.88 -27.83 18.05
CA LYS A 449 13.79 -28.98 18.19
C LYS A 449 15.12 -28.72 17.51
N TYR A 450 15.11 -28.13 16.31
CA TYR A 450 16.32 -27.77 15.58
C TYR A 450 17.18 -26.78 16.37
N ILE A 451 16.57 -25.70 16.88
CA ILE A 451 17.26 -24.68 17.68
C ILE A 451 17.86 -25.32 18.94
N PHE A 452 17.09 -26.09 19.69
CA PHE A 452 17.59 -26.71 20.92
C PHE A 452 18.77 -27.66 20.68
N ARG A 453 18.71 -28.47 19.61
CA ARG A 453 19.78 -29.41 19.27
C ARG A 453 21.10 -28.68 19.00
N TYR A 454 21.06 -27.59 18.24
CA TYR A 454 22.26 -26.86 17.84
C TYR A 454 22.80 -25.92 18.92
N SER A 455 21.92 -25.28 19.70
CA SER A 455 22.32 -24.28 20.67
C SER A 455 22.77 -24.86 22.01
N LEU A 456 22.26 -26.03 22.40
CA LEU A 456 22.52 -26.63 23.71
C LEU A 456 23.29 -27.94 23.70
N ASN A 457 23.60 -28.52 22.53
CA ASN A 457 24.34 -29.79 22.38
C ASN A 457 23.98 -30.83 23.46
N ARG A 458 22.71 -31.23 23.50
CA ARG A 458 22.28 -32.47 24.16
C ARG A 458 22.24 -33.61 23.17
#